data_AF-Q40422-F1
#
_entry.id   AF-Q40422-F1
#
_cell.length_a   1.000
_cell.length_b   1.000
_cell.length_c   1.000
_cell.angle_alpha   90.00
_cell.angle_beta   90.00
_cell.angle_gamma   90.00
#
_symmetry.space_group_name_H-M   'P 1'
#
loop_
_entity.id
_entity.type
_entity.pdbx_description
1 polymer ?
#
loop_
_entity_poly.entity_id
_entity_poly.type
_entity_poly.pdbx_seq_one_letter_code
_entity_poly.pdbx_strand_id
1 'polypeptide(L)'
;MQEDCNLVLYDVDKPIWATNTGGLSRDCHLSMQTDGNLVVYAPQNKAIWASNTEGENGNFVCVLQKDRNVVIYGTSRWATGTYTGAVGIPESLASEKYPTSGKITPTSEKYPTTRKIKLVTGK
;
A
#
# COMPACT_ATOMS: atom_id res chain seq x y z
N MET A 1 -11.34 2.78 13.34
CA MET A 1 -10.76 3.73 14.30
C MET A 1 -11.90 4.53 14.89
N GLN A 2 -12.08 4.50 16.20
CA GLN A 2 -13.17 5.22 16.87
C GLN A 2 -12.74 6.67 17.21
N GLU A 3 -13.71 7.55 17.44
CA GLU A 3 -13.50 8.97 17.77
C GLU A 3 -12.77 9.18 19.10
N ASP A 4 -12.91 8.23 20.02
CA ASP A 4 -12.26 8.22 21.34
C ASP A 4 -10.80 7.74 21.30
N CYS A 5 -10.24 7.58 20.10
CA CYS A 5 -8.90 7.05 19.88
C CYS A 5 -8.72 5.56 20.19
N ASN A 6 -9.79 4.77 20.25
CA ASN A 6 -9.68 3.31 20.33
C ASN A 6 -9.72 2.66 18.94
N LEU A 7 -8.76 1.78 18.65
CA LEU A 7 -8.84 0.88 17.50
C LEU A 7 -9.44 -0.44 17.98
N VAL A 8 -10.62 -0.78 17.46
CA VAL A 8 -11.40 -1.93 17.92
C VAL A 8 -11.81 -2.78 16.72
N LEU A 9 -11.68 -4.09 16.87
CA LEU A 9 -12.26 -5.08 15.97
C LEU A 9 -13.59 -5.55 16.56
N TYR A 10 -14.66 -5.44 15.77
CA TYR A 10 -15.99 -5.90 16.12
C TYR A 10 -16.39 -7.14 15.33
N ASP A 11 -17.09 -8.06 16.00
CA ASP A 11 -17.93 -9.08 15.37
C ASP A 11 -19.39 -8.63 15.51
N VAL A 12 -19.91 -8.03 14.44
CA VAL A 12 -21.20 -7.32 14.42
C VAL A 12 -21.21 -6.18 15.44
N ASP A 13 -21.76 -6.41 16.64
CA ASP A 13 -21.84 -5.42 17.72
C ASP A 13 -20.96 -5.78 18.93
N LYS A 14 -20.29 -6.95 18.89
CA LYS A 14 -19.44 -7.42 19.98
C LYS A 14 -17.99 -7.00 19.74
N PRO A 15 -17.37 -6.19 20.62
CA PRO A 15 -15.93 -5.96 20.54
C PRO A 15 -15.19 -7.26 20.86
N ILE A 16 -14.31 -7.70 19.96
CA ILE A 16 -13.55 -8.95 20.13
C ILE A 16 -12.05 -8.72 20.33
N TRP A 17 -11.55 -7.54 19.96
CA TRP A 17 -10.18 -7.10 20.24
C TRP A 17 -10.10 -5.57 20.24
N ALA A 18 -9.22 -4.98 21.04
CA ALA A 18 -9.00 -3.54 21.05
C ALA A 18 -7.56 -3.18 21.45
N THR A 19 -7.09 -2.00 21.01
CA THR A 19 -5.83 -1.39 21.48
C THR A 19 -5.91 -0.87 22.91
N ASN A 20 -7.12 -0.70 23.45
CA ASN A 20 -7.39 -0.14 24.78
C ASN A 20 -6.84 1.28 24.96
N THR A 21 -6.94 2.09 23.91
CA THR A 21 -6.49 3.50 23.88
C THR A 21 -7.64 4.50 23.95
N GLY A 22 -8.86 4.02 24.23
CA GLY A 22 -10.05 4.85 24.36
C GLY A 22 -9.91 5.91 25.44
N GLY A 23 -10.27 7.15 25.11
CA GLY A 23 -10.23 8.30 26.01
C GLY A 23 -8.84 8.93 26.22
N LEU A 24 -7.78 8.38 25.62
CA LEU A 24 -6.43 8.96 25.74
C LEU A 24 -6.26 10.25 24.92
N SER A 25 -7.03 10.42 23.84
CA SER A 25 -7.01 11.61 23.00
C SER A 25 -8.29 11.71 22.15
N ARG A 26 -8.29 12.55 21.11
CA ARG A 26 -9.31 12.66 20.05
C ARG A 26 -8.63 12.83 18.70
N ASP A 27 -9.38 12.62 17.61
CA ASP A 27 -8.90 12.81 16.23
C ASP A 27 -7.65 11.96 15.89
N CYS A 28 -7.61 10.74 16.44
CA CYS A 28 -6.51 9.82 16.17
C CYS A 28 -6.65 9.14 14.81
N HIS A 29 -5.51 8.72 14.26
CA HIS A 29 -5.46 7.95 13.03
C HIS A 29 -4.61 6.70 13.19
N LEU A 30 -4.91 5.70 12.36
CA LEU A 30 -4.13 4.47 12.24
C LEU A 30 -3.18 4.60 11.05
N SER A 31 -1.91 4.24 11.24
CA SER A 31 -0.90 4.29 10.18
C SER A 31 -0.15 2.96 10.10
N MET A 32 -0.10 2.39 8.90
CA MET A 32 0.80 1.27 8.58
C MET A 32 2.10 1.87 8.05
N GLN A 33 3.16 1.81 8.85
CA GLN A 33 4.45 2.40 8.52
C GLN A 33 5.22 1.55 7.50
N THR A 34 6.22 2.16 6.87
CA THR A 34 7.08 1.50 5.87
C THR A 34 8.01 0.46 6.46
N ASP A 35 8.27 0.49 7.76
CA ASP A 35 9.09 -0.48 8.48
C ASP A 35 8.29 -1.71 8.95
N GLY A 36 6.98 -1.76 8.70
CA GLY A 36 6.13 -2.85 9.14
C GLY A 36 5.47 -2.65 10.50
N ASN A 37 5.58 -1.47 11.11
CA ASN A 37 4.89 -1.16 12.37
C ASN A 37 3.50 -0.55 12.13
N LEU A 38 2.47 -1.12 12.75
CA LEU A 38 1.13 -0.57 12.74
C LEU A 38 0.95 0.29 13.99
N VAL A 39 0.71 1.59 13.81
CA VAL A 39 0.74 2.57 14.91
C VAL A 39 -0.54 3.40 14.94
N VAL A 40 -1.09 3.57 16.15
CA VAL A 40 -2.14 4.57 16.40
C VAL A 40 -1.48 5.86 16.84
N TYR A 41 -1.77 6.93 16.12
CA TYR A 41 -1.27 8.26 16.37
C TYR A 41 -2.38 9.18 16.86
N ALA A 42 -2.11 9.88 17.95
CA ALA A 42 -2.84 11.06 18.39
C ALA A 42 -2.40 12.30 17.59
N PRO A 43 -3.07 13.46 17.77
CA PRO A 43 -2.65 14.72 17.16
C PRO A 43 -1.17 15.04 17.43
N GLN A 44 -0.58 15.85 16.55
CA GLN A 44 0.86 16.13 16.52
C GLN A 44 1.74 14.87 16.33
N ASN A 45 1.21 13.81 15.73
CA ASN A 45 1.91 12.55 15.45
C ASN A 45 2.49 11.87 16.71
N LYS A 46 1.81 12.01 17.86
CA LYS A 46 2.18 11.30 19.08
C LYS A 46 1.70 9.85 19.03
N ALA A 47 2.61 8.89 19.01
CA ALA A 47 2.25 7.47 19.07
C ALA A 47 1.63 7.14 20.45
N ILE A 48 0.47 6.48 20.44
CA ILE A 48 -0.25 6.06 21.66
C ILE A 48 -0.40 4.53 21.76
N TRP A 49 -0.19 3.81 20.65
CA TRP A 49 -0.10 2.35 20.60
C TRP A 49 0.68 1.92 19.36
N ALA A 50 1.40 0.81 19.43
CA ALA A 50 2.12 0.20 18.32
C ALA A 50 2.02 -1.33 18.37
N SER A 51 2.05 -1.99 17.21
CA SER A 51 2.14 -3.45 17.12
C SER A 51 3.52 -3.99 17.51
N ASN A 52 4.54 -3.13 17.53
CA ASN A 52 5.95 -3.48 17.80
C ASN A 52 6.48 -4.54 16.83
N THR A 53 6.18 -4.32 15.54
CA THR A 53 6.56 -5.20 14.43
C THR A 53 7.49 -4.50 13.45
N GLU A 54 8.11 -3.40 13.86
CA GLU A 54 9.12 -2.70 13.08
C GLU A 54 10.26 -3.63 12.68
N GLY A 55 10.70 -3.48 11.43
CA GLY A 55 11.78 -4.22 10.82
C GLY A 55 12.40 -3.45 9.67
N GLU A 56 12.75 -4.15 8.60
CA GLU A 56 13.30 -3.50 7.42
C GLU A 56 12.25 -2.67 6.69
N ASN A 57 12.66 -1.51 6.16
CA ASN A 57 11.81 -0.70 5.30
C ASN A 57 11.39 -1.48 4.04
N GLY A 58 10.11 -1.46 3.73
CA GLY A 58 9.54 -2.13 2.58
C GLY A 58 8.05 -1.85 2.40
N ASN A 59 7.40 -2.70 1.61
CA ASN A 59 5.97 -2.64 1.40
C ASN A 59 5.27 -3.64 2.31
N PHE A 60 4.35 -3.15 3.12
CA PHE A 60 3.54 -3.93 4.04
C PHE A 60 2.05 -3.69 3.78
N VAL A 61 1.23 -4.68 4.10
CA VAL A 61 -0.23 -4.56 4.06
C VAL A 61 -0.82 -5.12 5.35
N CYS A 62 -1.78 -4.40 5.93
CA CYS A 62 -2.59 -4.88 7.05
C CYS A 62 -3.92 -5.38 6.49
N VAL A 63 -4.27 -6.63 6.76
CA VAL A 63 -5.42 -7.31 6.16
C VAL A 63 -6.33 -7.85 7.26
N LEU A 64 -7.61 -7.45 7.20
CA LEU A 64 -8.69 -8.16 7.89
C LEU A 64 -9.07 -9.38 7.06
N GLN A 65 -8.82 -10.56 7.62
CA GLN A 65 -9.01 -11.84 6.96
C GLN A 65 -10.43 -12.39 7.17
N LYS A 66 -10.82 -13.35 6.33
CA LYS A 66 -12.14 -14.01 6.40
C LYS A 66 -12.37 -14.82 7.68
N ASP A 67 -11.31 -15.20 8.37
CA ASP A 67 -11.32 -15.97 9.62
C ASP A 67 -11.34 -15.08 10.86
N ARG A 68 -11.57 -13.77 10.68
CA ARG A 68 -11.64 -12.73 11.73
C ARG A 68 -10.27 -12.34 12.31
N ASN A 69 -9.17 -12.78 11.71
CA ASN A 69 -7.85 -12.32 12.11
C ASN A 69 -7.47 -11.00 11.42
N VAL A 70 -6.64 -10.19 12.07
CA VAL A 70 -6.02 -8.99 11.48
C VAL A 70 -4.52 -9.22 11.44
N VAL A 71 -3.95 -9.25 10.23
CA VAL A 71 -2.57 -9.68 10.01
C VAL A 71 -1.81 -8.66 9.17
N ILE A 72 -0.58 -8.39 9.59
CA ILE A 72 0.40 -7.60 8.83
C ILE A 72 1.21 -8.57 7.96
N TYR A 73 1.23 -8.33 6.65
CA TYR A 73 2.03 -9.06 5.68
C TYR A 73 3.11 -8.16 5.09
N GLY A 74 4.33 -8.70 4.96
CA GLY A 74 5.43 -8.05 4.27
C GLY A 74 6.76 -8.77 4.51
N THR A 75 7.86 -8.26 3.94
CA THR A 75 7.86 -7.31 2.82
C THR A 75 7.40 -8.01 1.53
N SER A 76 6.99 -7.22 0.52
CA SER A 76 6.69 -7.75 -0.83
C SER A 76 7.83 -8.60 -1.36
N ARG A 77 7.54 -9.86 -1.73
CA ARG A 77 8.54 -10.81 -2.24
C ARG A 77 8.71 -10.77 -3.75
N TRP A 78 7.64 -10.45 -4.47
CA TRP A 78 7.63 -10.33 -5.92
C TRP A 78 6.51 -9.38 -6.36
N ALA A 79 6.71 -8.69 -7.48
CA ALA A 79 5.70 -7.85 -8.10
C ALA A 79 5.82 -7.91 -9.62
N THR A 80 4.71 -7.66 -10.33
CA THR A 80 4.68 -7.60 -11.81
C THR A 80 5.39 -6.35 -12.36
N GLY A 81 5.63 -5.32 -11.54
CA GLY A 81 6.25 -4.06 -11.97
C GLY A 81 5.36 -3.18 -12.87
N THR A 82 4.04 -3.34 -12.81
CA THR A 82 3.07 -2.67 -13.72
C THR A 82 2.35 -1.48 -13.10
N TYR A 83 2.85 -0.92 -11.99
CA TYR A 83 2.24 0.25 -11.35
C TYR A 83 2.24 1.44 -12.32
N THR A 84 1.09 2.07 -12.51
CA THR A 84 0.94 3.25 -13.37
C THR A 84 1.26 4.51 -12.57
N GLY A 85 2.55 4.73 -12.29
CA GLY A 85 3.05 5.91 -11.57
C GLY A 85 4.53 6.14 -11.90
N ALA A 86 4.80 7.26 -12.59
CA ALA A 86 6.07 7.63 -13.23
C ALA A 86 6.66 6.57 -14.17
N VAL A 87 6.42 6.76 -15.47
CA VAL A 87 7.23 6.15 -16.54
C VAL A 87 8.65 6.64 -16.34
N GLY A 88 9.47 5.86 -15.64
CA GLY A 88 10.90 5.96 -15.77
C GLY A 88 11.22 5.66 -17.21
N ILE A 89 11.60 6.69 -17.96
CA ILE A 89 12.47 6.53 -19.12
C ILE A 89 13.61 5.63 -18.63
N PRO A 90 13.89 4.47 -19.25
CA PRO A 90 15.02 3.65 -18.85
C PRO A 90 16.30 4.42 -19.20
N GLU A 91 16.84 5.19 -18.27
CA GLU A 91 18.20 5.69 -18.38
C GLU A 91 19.17 4.58 -17.97
N SER A 92 19.26 3.56 -18.83
CA SER A 92 20.51 2.86 -19.10
C SER A 92 20.44 2.23 -20.48
N LEU A 93 20.72 3.04 -21.50
CA LEU A 93 21.27 2.48 -22.73
C LEU A 93 22.73 2.87 -22.78
N ALA A 94 23.56 1.91 -22.40
CA ALA A 94 24.93 1.84 -22.87
C ALA A 94 24.92 2.09 -24.38
N SER A 95 25.91 2.87 -24.81
CA SER A 95 26.11 3.32 -26.17
C SER A 95 25.99 2.19 -27.19
N GLU A 96 24.95 2.23 -28.02
CA GLU A 96 25.00 1.62 -29.35
C GLU A 96 24.45 2.59 -30.39
N LYS A 97 25.35 3.02 -31.28
CA LYS A 97 25.11 3.89 -32.42
C LYS A 97 24.32 3.13 -33.49
N TYR A 98 23.08 3.51 -33.77
CA TYR A 98 22.45 3.27 -35.08
C TYR A 98 21.53 4.45 -35.49
N PRO A 99 21.37 4.72 -36.80
CA PRO A 99 21.21 6.07 -37.33
C PRO A 99 19.77 6.60 -37.33
N THR A 100 19.69 7.91 -37.17
CA THR A 100 18.52 8.79 -37.27
C THR A 100 17.98 8.85 -38.70
N SER A 101 16.72 8.46 -38.91
CA SER A 101 15.83 9.03 -39.94
C SER A 101 14.45 8.33 -39.91
N GLY A 102 13.51 8.89 -39.15
CA GLY A 102 12.10 8.54 -39.26
C GLY A 102 11.25 9.62 -38.59
N LYS A 103 10.55 10.44 -39.37
CA LYS A 103 9.54 11.38 -38.84
C LYS A 103 8.40 10.55 -38.23
N ILE A 104 8.19 10.68 -36.93
CA ILE A 104 7.02 10.10 -36.26
C ILE A 104 5.93 11.18 -36.23
N THR A 105 4.89 11.00 -37.03
CA THR A 105 3.67 11.82 -36.95
C THR A 105 2.77 11.19 -35.88
N PRO A 106 2.32 11.92 -34.84
CA PRO A 106 1.39 11.37 -33.86
C PRO A 106 0.00 11.22 -34.49
N THR A 107 -0.44 9.99 -34.75
CA THR A 107 -1.85 9.69 -35.00
C THR A 107 -2.57 9.61 -33.66
N SER A 108 -3.50 10.53 -33.42
CA SER A 108 -4.39 10.52 -32.27
C SER A 108 -5.48 9.45 -32.44
N GLU A 109 -5.14 8.19 -32.17
CA GLU A 109 -6.17 7.18 -31.95
C GLU A 109 -6.76 7.34 -30.54
N LYS A 110 -8.08 7.56 -30.49
CA LYS A 110 -8.88 7.52 -29.28
C LYS A 110 -8.64 6.20 -28.56
N TYR A 111 -7.95 6.23 -27.42
CA TYR A 111 -7.77 5.06 -26.58
C TYR A 111 -9.13 4.53 -26.08
N PRO A 112 -9.45 3.24 -26.24
CA PRO A 112 -10.61 2.64 -25.61
C PRO A 112 -10.43 2.62 -24.09
N THR A 113 -11.42 3.15 -23.38
CA THR A 113 -11.50 3.38 -21.92
C THR A 113 -11.62 2.12 -21.06
N THR A 114 -11.19 0.95 -21.55
CA THR A 114 -11.25 -0.29 -20.75
C THR A 114 -9.99 -1.11 -20.97
N ARG A 115 -8.94 -0.82 -20.18
CA ARG A 115 -7.77 -1.70 -20.10
C ARG A 115 -8.20 -2.99 -19.41
N LYS A 116 -8.43 -4.05 -20.19
CA LYS A 116 -8.61 -5.40 -19.65
C LYS A 116 -7.24 -5.90 -19.15
N ILE A 117 -7.08 -6.01 -17.84
CA ILE A 117 -5.91 -6.65 -17.22
C ILE A 117 -6.15 -8.16 -17.23
N LYS A 118 -5.20 -8.94 -17.76
CA LYS A 118 -5.28 -10.40 -17.81
C LYS A 118 -3.94 -11.00 -17.41
N LEU A 119 -3.93 -11.89 -16.41
CA LEU A 119 -2.83 -12.83 -16.21
C LEU A 119 -3.04 -14.03 -17.14
N VAL A 120 -1.98 -14.46 -17.83
CA VAL A 120 -1.99 -15.63 -18.72
C VAL A 120 -0.87 -16.55 -18.28
N THR A 121 -1.14 -17.85 -18.17
CA THR A 121 -0.10 -18.88 -18.01
C THR A 121 0.24 -19.46 -19.38
N GLY A 122 1.54 -19.69 -19.64
CA GLY A 122 1.98 -20.51 -20.76
C GLY A 122 1.81 -21.99 -20.42
N LYS A 123 1.48 -22.82 -21.41
CA LYS A 123 1.69 -24.28 -21.31
C LYS A 123 3.15 -24.59 -21.61
#